data_AF-U6F6Z7-F1
#
_entry.id   AF-U6F6Z7-F1
#
_cell.length_a   1.000
_cell.length_b   1.000
_cell.length_c   1.000
_cell.angle_alpha   90.00
_cell.angle_beta   90.00
_cell.angle_gamma   90.00
#
_symmetry.space_group_name_H-M   'P 1'
#
loop_
_entity.id
_entity.type
_entity.pdbx_description
1 polymer ?
#
loop_
_entity_poly.entity_id
_entity_poly.type
_entity_poly.pdbx_seq_one_letter_code
_entity_poly.pdbx_strand_id
1 'polypeptide(L)'
;MNYLKLKRFSHHLQVSFSRLNMICRSWSKLYAPDSLKHRRNTDQTKISDSSILAMLIWQAELGIESQRRFCKFFAGLSHSRFNRRSRQLCL
;
A
#
# COMPACT_ATOMS: atom_id res chain seq x y z
N MET A 1 8.26 -2.91 9.99
CA MET A 1 7.84 -1.67 9.31
C MET A 1 8.33 -0.50 10.17
N ASN A 2 9.16 0.41 9.65
CA ASN A 2 9.82 1.41 10.49
C ASN A 2 8.88 2.61 10.72
N TYR A 3 8.19 2.61 11.86
CA TYR A 3 7.05 3.49 12.17
C TYR A 3 7.42 4.98 12.26
N LEU A 4 8.68 5.28 12.61
CA LEU A 4 9.20 6.65 12.78
C LEU A 4 9.26 7.45 11.47
N LYS A 5 9.62 6.81 10.36
CA LYS A 5 9.62 7.48 9.05
C LYS A 5 8.20 7.80 8.59
N LEU A 6 7.23 6.93 8.91
CA LEU A 6 5.83 7.08 8.50
C LEU A 6 5.16 8.29 9.16
N LYS A 7 5.44 8.57 10.45
CA LYS A 7 4.91 9.76 11.13
C LYS A 7 5.38 11.07 10.47
N ARG A 8 6.65 11.15 10.04
CA ARG A 8 7.21 12.37 9.43
C ARG A 8 6.48 12.76 8.14
N PHE A 9 5.96 11.79 7.39
CA PHE A 9 5.28 12.03 6.12
C PHE A 9 3.76 12.13 6.23
N SER A 10 3.16 11.89 7.42
CA SER A 10 1.73 12.09 7.63
C SER A 10 1.33 13.56 7.77
N HIS A 11 2.25 14.51 7.52
CA HIS A 11 1.90 15.91 7.37
C HIS A 11 1.48 16.23 5.92
N HIS A 12 1.88 15.40 4.95
CA HIS A 12 1.51 15.56 3.54
C HIS A 12 0.10 15.02 3.26
N LEU A 13 -0.22 13.84 3.79
CA LEU A 13 -1.61 13.42 3.92
C LEU A 13 -2.18 14.01 5.21
N GLN A 14 -3.31 14.71 5.17
CA GLN A 14 -4.05 15.12 6.38
C GLN A 14 -4.55 13.94 7.27
N VAL A 15 -4.15 12.71 6.94
CA VAL A 15 -4.66 11.45 7.48
C VAL A 15 -3.49 10.51 7.78
N SER A 16 -3.52 9.87 8.95
CA SER A 16 -2.51 8.87 9.31
C SER A 16 -2.60 7.64 8.40
N PHE A 17 -1.47 6.96 8.18
CA PHE A 17 -1.44 5.74 7.36
C PHE A 17 -2.42 4.67 7.82
N SER A 18 -2.60 4.52 9.13
CA SER A 18 -3.54 3.53 9.69
C SER A 18 -4.97 3.85 9.26
N ARG A 19 -5.36 5.12 9.29
CA ARG A 19 -6.68 5.58 8.85
C ARG A 19 -6.83 5.48 7.33
N LEU A 20 -5.78 5.80 6.56
CA LEU A 20 -5.77 5.58 5.11
C LEU A 20 -5.96 4.10 4.76
N ASN A 21 -5.23 3.20 5.42
CA ASN A 21 -5.36 1.76 5.22
C ASN A 21 -6.76 1.25 5.56
N MET A 22 -7.40 1.80 6.59
CA MET A 22 -8.80 1.50 6.93
C MET A 22 -9.75 1.93 5.81
N ILE A 23 -9.59 3.15 5.28
CA ILE A 23 -10.37 3.66 4.14
C ILE A 23 -10.16 2.74 2.92
N CYS A 24 -8.91 2.44 2.56
CA CYS A 24 -8.59 1.54 1.45
C CYS A 24 -9.22 0.16 1.65
N ARG A 25 -9.22 -0.38 2.87
CA ARG A 25 -9.85 -1.67 3.17
C ARG A 25 -11.35 -1.63 2.94
N SER A 26 -12.03 -0.57 3.38
CA SER A 26 -13.47 -0.38 3.14
C SER A 26 -13.77 -0.24 1.66
N TRP A 27 -12.98 0.54 0.92
CA TRP A 27 -13.14 0.69 -0.53
C TRP A 27 -12.88 -0.61 -1.28
N SER A 28 -11.85 -1.38 -0.91
CA SER A 28 -11.60 -2.69 -1.51
C SER A 28 -12.77 -3.65 -1.31
N LYS A 29 -13.44 -3.64 -0.15
CA LYS A 29 -14.63 -4.48 0.06
C LYS A 29 -15.81 -4.08 -0.83
N LEU A 30 -16.02 -2.77 -1.03
CA LEU A 30 -17.15 -2.27 -1.81
C LEU A 30 -16.91 -2.41 -3.31
N TYR A 31 -15.73 -1.99 -3.79
CA TYR A 31 -15.49 -1.72 -5.21
C TYR A 31 -14.50 -2.66 -5.89
N ALA A 32 -13.74 -3.48 -5.14
CA ALA A 32 -12.79 -4.37 -5.81
C ALA A 32 -13.51 -5.45 -6.64
N PRO A 33 -12.96 -5.84 -7.80
CA PRO A 33 -13.47 -6.96 -8.56
C PRO A 33 -13.34 -8.28 -7.78
N ASP A 34 -14.21 -9.24 -8.08
CA ASP A 34 -14.26 -10.53 -7.38
C ASP A 34 -12.96 -11.35 -7.49
N SER A 35 -12.22 -11.15 -8.58
CA SER A 35 -10.88 -11.72 -8.79
C SER A 35 -9.86 -11.28 -7.73
N LEU A 36 -10.02 -10.07 -7.18
CA LEU A 36 -9.20 -9.56 -6.08
C LEU A 36 -9.79 -9.90 -4.72
N LYS A 37 -11.13 -9.91 -4.58
CA LYS A 37 -11.81 -10.27 -3.32
C LYS A 37 -11.61 -11.73 -2.92
N HIS A 38 -11.64 -12.65 -3.88
CA HIS A 38 -11.56 -14.10 -3.67
C HIS A 38 -10.18 -14.66 -4.01
N ARG A 39 -9.16 -13.81 -4.03
CA ARG A 39 -7.83 -14.21 -4.46
C ARG A 39 -7.23 -15.20 -3.46
N ARG A 40 -6.80 -16.36 -3.96
CA ARG A 40 -6.13 -17.36 -3.11
C ARG A 40 -4.85 -16.79 -2.51
N ASN A 41 -4.52 -17.24 -1.30
CA ASN A 41 -3.32 -16.88 -0.53
C ASN A 41 -3.27 -15.45 0.02
N THR A 42 -4.40 -14.72 0.10
CA THR A 42 -4.45 -13.42 0.80
C THR A 42 -3.86 -13.50 2.21
N ASP A 43 -4.15 -14.57 2.93
CA ASP A 43 -3.72 -14.78 4.32
C ASP A 43 -2.23 -15.14 4.44
N GLN A 44 -1.62 -15.60 3.35
CA GLN A 44 -0.18 -15.91 3.29
C GLN A 44 0.65 -14.69 2.88
N THR A 45 0.01 -13.58 2.51
CA THR A 45 0.73 -12.36 2.15
C THR A 45 1.12 -11.56 3.39
N LYS A 46 2.41 -11.23 3.53
CA LYS A 46 2.92 -10.36 4.60
C LYS A 46 2.34 -8.93 4.57
N ILE A 47 1.75 -8.53 3.45
CA ILE A 47 1.20 -7.18 3.23
C ILE A 47 -0.15 -7.33 2.51
N SER A 48 -1.20 -6.84 3.17
CA SER A 48 -2.56 -6.85 2.64
C SER A 48 -2.70 -5.92 1.42
N ASP A 49 -3.65 -6.21 0.55
CA ASP A 49 -3.93 -5.38 -0.63
C ASP A 49 -4.31 -3.94 -0.26
N SER A 50 -5.07 -3.78 0.83
CA SER A 50 -5.40 -2.45 1.38
C SER A 50 -4.14 -1.66 1.78
N SER A 51 -3.13 -2.34 2.32
CA SER A 51 -1.87 -1.71 2.72
C SER A 51 -1.04 -1.31 1.51
N ILE A 52 -1.09 -2.11 0.43
CA ILE A 52 -0.42 -1.78 -0.84
C ILE A 52 -1.10 -0.58 -1.49
N LEU A 53 -2.44 -0.53 -1.52
CA LEU A 53 -3.20 0.63 -2.00
C LEU A 53 -2.86 1.89 -1.21
N ALA A 54 -2.88 1.81 0.13
CA ALA A 54 -2.49 2.93 0.98
C ALA A 54 -1.05 3.38 0.73
N MET A 55 -0.13 2.44 0.48
CA MET A 55 1.26 2.75 0.12
C MET A 55 1.38 3.41 -1.26
N LEU A 56 0.57 3.03 -2.25
CA LEU A 56 0.56 3.64 -3.59
C LEU A 56 0.01 5.06 -3.57
N ILE A 57 -1.09 5.29 -2.85
CA ILE A 57 -1.63 6.64 -2.63
C ILE A 57 -0.56 7.50 -1.95
N TRP A 58 0.09 6.96 -0.92
CA TRP A 58 1.16 7.68 -0.24
C TRP A 58 2.35 7.97 -1.16
N GLN A 59 2.75 7.02 -2.00
CA GLN A 59 3.80 7.24 -2.99
C GLN A 59 3.46 8.40 -3.94
N ALA A 60 2.22 8.46 -4.42
CA ALA A 60 1.73 9.52 -5.30
C ALA A 60 1.72 10.89 -4.60
N GLU A 61 1.23 10.96 -3.37
CA GLU A 61 1.22 12.19 -2.55
C GLU A 61 2.63 12.72 -2.24
N LEU A 62 3.63 11.84 -2.16
CA LEU A 62 5.03 12.24 -2.00
C LEU A 62 5.70 12.66 -3.32
N GLY A 63 5.00 12.55 -4.46
CA GLY A 63 5.57 12.82 -5.78
C GLY A 63 6.70 11.85 -6.16
N ILE A 64 6.73 10.65 -5.59
CA ILE A 64 7.80 9.68 -5.84
C ILE A 64 7.38 8.74 -6.95
N GLU A 65 7.81 9.00 -8.18
CA GLU A 65 7.46 8.13 -9.32
C GLU A 65 8.13 6.75 -9.24
N SER A 66 9.36 6.69 -8.71
CA SER A 66 10.12 5.45 -8.62
C SER A 66 9.71 4.60 -7.42
N GLN A 67 9.04 3.47 -7.67
CA GLN A 67 8.72 2.48 -6.63
C GLN A 67 9.97 1.97 -5.90
N ARG A 68 11.11 1.85 -6.59
CA ARG A 68 12.38 1.45 -5.97
C ARG A 68 12.83 2.47 -4.92
N ARG A 69 12.72 3.77 -5.24
CA ARG A 69 13.03 4.85 -4.28
C ARG A 69 12.05 4.82 -3.11
N PHE A 70 10.76 4.64 -3.37
CA PHE A 70 9.75 4.54 -2.33
C PHE A 70 9.98 3.34 -1.38
N CYS A 71 10.31 2.16 -1.91
CA CYS A 71 10.54 0.97 -1.08
C CYS A 71 11.72 1.12 -0.10
N LYS A 72 12.70 1.99 -0.39
CA LYS A 72 13.83 2.25 0.53
C LYS A 72 13.39 2.88 1.86
N PHE A 73 12.20 3.46 1.94
CA PHE A 73 11.66 3.97 3.21
C PHE A 73 11.24 2.85 4.17
N PHE A 74 11.02 1.63 3.66
CA PHE A 74 10.48 0.51 4.42
C PHE A 74 11.53 -0.60 4.57
N ALA A 75 12.01 -0.81 5.79
CA ALA A 75 12.85 -1.97 6.11
C ALA A 75 12.04 -3.27 5.93
N GLY A 76 12.55 -4.19 5.10
CA GLY A 76 11.94 -5.50 4.85
C GLY A 76 10.91 -5.55 3.71
N LEU A 77 10.67 -4.44 3.00
CA LEU A 77 9.81 -4.44 1.82
C LEU A 77 10.62 -4.85 0.58
N SER A 78 10.36 -6.04 0.05
CA SER A 78 10.93 -6.45 -1.23
C SER A 78 10.32 -5.62 -2.37
N HIS A 79 11.14 -4.83 -3.05
CA HIS A 79 10.71 -4.00 -4.18
C HIS A 79 10.05 -4.82 -5.30
N SER A 80 10.59 -6.01 -5.63
CA SER A 80 10.02 -6.87 -6.67
C SER A 80 8.63 -7.38 -6.27
N ARG A 81 8.46 -7.79 -5.01
CA ARG A 81 7.16 -8.27 -4.49
C ARG A 81 6.14 -7.14 -4.42
N PHE A 82 6.55 -5.95 -3.95
CA PHE A 82 5.71 -4.76 -3.93
C PHE A 82 5.26 -4.40 -5.35
N ASN A 83 6.18 -4.22 -6.29
CA ASN A 83 5.86 -3.84 -7.67
C ASN A 83 4.93 -4.83 -8.37
N ARG A 84 5.19 -6.14 -8.21
CA ARG A 84 4.33 -7.18 -8.76
C ARG A 84 2.90 -7.06 -8.22
N ARG A 85 2.74 -6.80 -6.92
CA ARG A 85 1.42 -6.68 -6.30
C ARG A 85 0.73 -5.37 -6.66
N SER A 86 1.46 -4.26 -6.70
CA SER A 86 0.94 -2.97 -7.13
C SER A 86 0.34 -3.02 -8.53
N ARG A 87 1.04 -3.67 -9.48
CA ARG A 87 0.51 -3.85 -10.84
C ARG A 87 -0.77 -4.68 -10.88
N GLN A 88 -0.92 -5.65 -9.99
CA GLN A 88 -2.11 -6.50 -9.90
C GLN A 88 -3.32 -5.79 -9.30
N LEU A 89 -3.12 -4.66 -8.63
CA LEU A 89 -4.19 -3.85 -8.04
C LEU A 89 -4.59 -2.65 -8.89
N CYS A 90 -3.72 -2.25 -9.83
CA CYS A 90 -3.95 -1.14 -10.76
C CYS A 90 -4.28 -1.60 -12.20
N LEU A 91 -4.47 -2.91 -12.41
CA LEU A 91 -4.99 -3.54 -13.63
C LEU A 91 -6.29 -4.27 -13.27
#